data_AF-A0A4Q4CMF4-F1
#
_entry.id   AF-A0A4Q4CMF4-F1
#
_cell.length_a   1.000
_cell.length_b   1.000
_cell.length_c   1.000
_cell.angle_alpha   90.00
_cell.angle_beta   90.00
_cell.angle_gamma   90.00
#
_symmetry.space_group_name_H-M   'P 1'
#
loop_
_entity.id
_entity.type
_entity.pdbx_description
1 polymer ?
#
loop_
_entity_poly.entity_id
_entity_poly.type
_entity_poly.pdbx_seq_one_letter_code
_entity_poly.pdbx_strand_id
1 'polypeptide(L)'
;MFGQRSTAAEWMDDAAATEPEFAGALRDLARINRLSLAYQPTLRWLDALVDRTGIASLSILDVGSGGGDMLAAIAAWAEGRGIAVSLTGLDRSPWAATYTAAAGIPARVITADLFDLPAEARFDVILCSLFTHHLSDPQLVRFLRWLDHHAARGWLISDLHRHWLPWGFVWGATRAMEMVLSWITIGYPGQDPLGLPLPLDRQPRAMISTAIIGAGPAGCAAAIALARAGHDVLLLERSPAPREVVCGEFLGVDAAAALASLGLDPVALGGIPLRRVQVAHGGRTAAAPLPFAAWGLSRLLLDGALQAAAGTALHRGITVLGAEPIPEGWRLRTSAGEIAARRLVLATGKHGLRGFPRPASPWIGLKLHLAGVEPGDAVTLLPFAGGYAGLQATQGGANLCAAVRTRPADLLAAVVAGSALGARLLRHAAPRWGKPLAVAGIPYGYRLPAGGPPGLYRIGDQASVIPSFTGEGMALALHSGLAAAAAILAGQPAEAFHAAWRRRSAGPMRWAGLGAWAMQAAPAGFAAAASFAPLARMVARQTRLA
;
A
#
# COMPACT_ATOMS: atom_id res chain seq x y z
N MET A 1 -18.17 -13.00 -13.29
CA MET A 1 -17.27 -11.86 -12.99
C MET A 1 -16.87 -11.04 -14.22
N PHE A 2 -16.89 -11.59 -15.45
CA PHE A 2 -16.48 -10.86 -16.68
C PHE A 2 -17.63 -10.18 -17.47
N GLY A 3 -18.89 -10.31 -17.03
CA GLY A 3 -20.06 -9.81 -17.76
C GLY A 3 -20.47 -8.36 -17.46
N GLN A 4 -19.79 -7.67 -16.55
CA GLN A 4 -20.05 -6.26 -16.23
C GLN A 4 -18.77 -5.44 -16.39
N ARG A 5 -18.88 -4.30 -17.07
CA ARG A 5 -17.79 -3.36 -17.31
C ARG A 5 -17.48 -2.59 -16.04
N SER A 6 -16.19 -2.46 -15.71
CA SER A 6 -15.77 -1.54 -14.64
C SER A 6 -16.00 -0.10 -15.11
N THR A 7 -16.61 0.73 -14.27
CA THR A 7 -16.76 2.18 -14.49
C THR A 7 -15.74 2.99 -13.71
N ALA A 8 -14.78 2.33 -13.06
CA ALA A 8 -13.68 3.03 -12.41
C ALA A 8 -12.77 3.67 -13.46
N ALA A 9 -12.42 4.94 -13.26
CA ALA A 9 -11.46 5.63 -14.11
C ALA A 9 -10.10 4.92 -14.05
N GLU A 10 -9.44 4.77 -15.20
CA GLU A 10 -8.08 4.25 -15.24
C GLU A 10 -7.12 5.31 -14.69
N TRP A 11 -6.11 4.85 -13.95
CA TRP A 11 -5.17 5.75 -13.27
C TRP A 11 -4.38 6.65 -14.24
N MET A 12 -4.17 6.20 -15.48
CA MET A 12 -3.51 7.00 -16.53
C MET A 12 -4.39 8.15 -17.05
N ASP A 13 -5.70 8.09 -16.84
CA ASP A 13 -6.66 9.12 -17.29
C ASP A 13 -6.93 10.19 -16.21
N ASP A 14 -6.33 10.04 -15.03
CA ASP A 14 -6.48 10.99 -13.93
C ASP A 14 -5.76 12.30 -14.27
N ALA A 15 -6.48 13.42 -14.23
CA ALA A 15 -5.94 14.75 -14.45
C ALA A 15 -4.84 15.14 -13.44
N ALA A 16 -4.73 14.40 -12.32
CA ALA A 16 -3.69 14.57 -11.31
C ALA A 16 -2.38 13.79 -11.60
N ALA A 17 -2.32 12.96 -12.66
CA ALA A 17 -1.15 12.16 -12.99
C ALA A 17 0.05 13.05 -13.41
N THR A 18 1.22 12.79 -12.85
CA THR A 18 2.44 13.56 -13.15
C THR A 18 3.13 13.07 -14.43
N GLU A 19 3.89 13.94 -15.10
CA GLU A 19 4.66 13.60 -16.31
C GLU A 19 5.55 12.33 -16.13
N PRO A 20 6.30 12.14 -15.02
CA PRO A 20 7.12 10.94 -14.82
C PRO A 20 6.31 9.65 -14.64
N GLU A 21 5.12 9.75 -14.04
CA GLU A 21 4.20 8.62 -13.84
C GLU A 21 3.61 8.16 -15.19
N PHE A 22 3.18 9.12 -16.01
CA PHE A 22 2.75 8.88 -17.39
C PHE A 22 3.86 8.24 -18.23
N ALA A 23 5.11 8.72 -18.10
CA ALA A 23 6.30 8.14 -18.72
C ALA A 23 6.53 6.67 -18.35
N GLY A 24 6.36 6.35 -17.07
CA GLY A 24 6.54 5.01 -16.54
C GLY A 24 5.53 4.05 -17.16
N ALA A 25 4.26 4.45 -17.14
CA ALA A 25 3.17 3.65 -17.68
C ALA A 25 3.32 3.37 -19.17
N LEU A 26 3.65 4.39 -19.99
CA LEU A 26 3.87 4.22 -21.43
C LEU A 26 5.03 3.26 -21.74
N ARG A 27 6.12 3.31 -20.98
CA ARG A 27 7.26 2.40 -21.16
C ARG A 27 6.91 0.95 -20.86
N ASP A 28 6.15 0.72 -19.80
CA ASP A 28 5.71 -0.63 -19.44
C ASP A 28 4.66 -1.16 -20.42
N LEU A 29 3.75 -0.31 -20.89
CA LEU A 29 2.78 -0.65 -21.93
C LEU A 29 3.48 -1.05 -23.24
N ALA A 30 4.47 -0.29 -23.70
CA ALA A 30 5.23 -0.60 -24.91
C ALA A 30 5.97 -1.95 -24.83
N ARG A 31 6.47 -2.31 -23.63
CA ARG A 31 7.08 -3.63 -23.37
C ARG A 31 6.06 -4.75 -23.47
N ILE A 32 4.90 -4.58 -22.83
CA ILE A 32 3.79 -5.55 -22.89
C ILE A 32 3.37 -5.74 -24.34
N ASN A 33 3.12 -4.65 -25.07
CA ASN A 33 2.71 -4.67 -26.46
C ASN A 33 3.71 -5.43 -27.36
N ARG A 34 5.01 -5.26 -27.11
CA ARG A 34 6.06 -5.99 -27.84
C ARG A 34 6.05 -7.48 -27.52
N LEU A 35 5.97 -7.83 -26.23
CA LEU A 35 5.99 -9.23 -25.76
C LEU A 35 4.73 -10.00 -26.13
N SER A 36 3.57 -9.33 -26.11
CA SER A 36 2.29 -9.92 -26.47
C SER A 36 2.01 -9.87 -27.96
N LEU A 37 2.95 -9.35 -28.77
CA LEU A 37 2.78 -9.13 -30.21
C LEU A 37 1.52 -8.29 -30.53
N ALA A 38 1.17 -7.34 -29.65
CA ALA A 38 -0.05 -6.53 -29.78
C ALA A 38 -0.09 -5.70 -31.07
N TYR A 39 1.07 -5.37 -31.65
CA TYR A 39 1.16 -4.66 -32.93
C TYR A 39 0.79 -5.54 -34.14
N GLN A 40 1.00 -6.85 -34.06
CA GLN A 40 0.91 -7.76 -35.20
C GLN A 40 -0.49 -7.82 -35.86
N PRO A 41 -1.61 -7.86 -35.12
CA PRO A 41 -2.94 -7.83 -35.73
C PRO A 41 -3.14 -6.58 -36.60
N THR A 42 -2.69 -5.42 -36.12
CA THR A 42 -2.78 -4.14 -36.85
C THR A 42 -1.91 -4.17 -38.09
N LEU A 43 -0.64 -4.58 -37.98
CA LEU A 43 0.27 -4.65 -39.12
C LEU A 43 -0.20 -5.64 -40.20
N ARG A 44 -0.74 -6.80 -39.81
CA ARG A 44 -1.33 -7.77 -40.76
C ARG A 44 -2.57 -7.24 -41.45
N TRP A 45 -3.39 -6.45 -40.75
CA TRP A 45 -4.54 -5.80 -41.35
C TRP A 45 -4.11 -4.74 -42.37
N LEU A 46 -3.05 -3.98 -42.06
CA LEU A 46 -2.44 -3.03 -42.99
C LEU A 46 -1.81 -3.74 -44.20
N ASP A 47 -1.09 -4.86 -44.00
CA ASP A 47 -0.58 -5.70 -45.11
C ASP A 47 -1.72 -6.13 -46.03
N ALA A 48 -2.80 -6.70 -45.47
CA ALA A 48 -3.94 -7.13 -46.25
C ALA A 48 -4.66 -5.97 -46.96
N LEU A 49 -4.69 -4.78 -46.35
CA LEU A 49 -5.22 -3.58 -47.01
C LEU A 49 -4.37 -3.22 -48.22
N VAL A 50 -3.06 -3.09 -48.05
CA VAL A 50 -2.13 -2.71 -49.12
C VAL A 50 -2.10 -3.75 -50.24
N ASP A 51 -2.01 -5.03 -49.91
CA ASP A 51 -1.93 -6.11 -50.90
C ASP A 51 -3.19 -6.17 -51.78
N ARG A 52 -4.37 -5.87 -51.21
CA ARG A 52 -5.64 -5.86 -51.97
C ARG A 52 -5.84 -4.62 -52.84
N THR A 53 -5.22 -3.50 -52.48
CA THR A 53 -5.54 -2.19 -53.05
C THR A 53 -4.40 -1.60 -53.87
N GLY A 54 -3.17 -2.09 -53.70
CA GLY A 54 -1.97 -1.60 -54.39
C GLY A 54 -1.56 -0.18 -54.00
N ILE A 55 -1.98 0.32 -52.83
CA ILE A 55 -1.74 1.72 -52.45
C ILE A 55 -0.27 1.92 -52.08
N ALA A 56 0.35 2.96 -52.65
CA ALA A 56 1.75 3.32 -52.39
C ALA A 56 1.93 4.40 -51.31
N SER A 57 0.84 5.05 -50.86
CA SER A 57 0.87 6.06 -49.81
C SER A 57 -0.37 6.06 -48.91
N LEU A 58 -0.21 6.25 -47.60
CA LEU A 58 -1.32 6.25 -46.63
C LEU A 58 -1.18 7.38 -45.60
N SER A 59 -2.27 8.11 -45.34
CA SER A 59 -2.41 8.91 -44.13
C SER A 59 -3.08 8.10 -43.01
N ILE A 60 -2.42 7.93 -41.87
CA ILE A 60 -2.91 7.10 -40.76
C ILE A 60 -3.11 7.95 -39.52
N LEU A 61 -4.29 7.87 -38.92
CA LEU A 61 -4.58 8.41 -37.60
C LEU A 61 -4.61 7.28 -36.57
N ASP A 62 -3.92 7.45 -35.44
CA ASP A 62 -4.03 6.59 -34.26
C ASP A 62 -4.73 7.35 -33.12
N VAL A 63 -5.91 6.87 -32.72
CA VAL A 63 -6.76 7.49 -31.67
C VAL A 63 -6.41 6.88 -30.31
N GLY A 64 -6.05 7.74 -29.37
CA GLY A 64 -5.49 7.32 -28.08
C GLY A 64 -4.03 6.88 -28.23
N SER A 65 -3.25 7.59 -29.05
CA SER A 65 -1.91 7.16 -29.46
C SER A 65 -0.89 7.04 -28.32
N GLY A 66 -1.16 7.64 -27.16
CA GLY A 66 -0.29 7.61 -25.99
C GLY A 66 1.14 8.08 -26.30
N GLY A 67 2.11 7.16 -26.16
CA GLY A 67 3.52 7.41 -26.48
C GLY A 67 3.89 7.25 -27.96
N GLY A 68 2.96 6.81 -28.81
CA GLY A 68 3.17 6.60 -30.25
C GLY A 68 3.89 5.29 -30.61
N ASP A 69 3.94 4.30 -29.71
CA ASP A 69 4.60 3.01 -29.96
C ASP A 69 4.00 2.24 -31.15
N MET A 70 2.69 2.28 -31.33
CA MET A 70 2.01 1.75 -32.52
C MET A 70 2.43 2.52 -33.79
N LEU A 71 2.46 3.85 -33.74
CA LEU A 71 2.90 4.69 -34.87
C LEU A 71 4.35 4.41 -35.25
N ALA A 72 5.23 4.17 -34.28
CA ALA A 72 6.62 3.75 -34.51
C ALA A 72 6.69 2.40 -35.23
N ALA A 73 5.87 1.43 -34.81
CA ALA A 73 5.81 0.12 -35.45
C ALA A 73 5.29 0.22 -36.90
N ILE A 74 4.32 1.10 -37.16
CA ILE A 74 3.79 1.36 -38.49
C ILE A 74 4.82 2.07 -39.36
N ALA A 75 5.59 3.03 -38.84
CA ALA A 75 6.67 3.68 -39.58
C ALA A 75 7.70 2.66 -40.08
N ALA A 76 8.15 1.75 -39.21
CA ALA A 76 9.09 0.69 -39.58
C ALA A 76 8.49 -0.32 -40.57
N TRP A 77 7.21 -0.68 -40.40
CA TRP A 77 6.49 -1.52 -41.36
C TRP A 77 6.40 -0.86 -42.74
N ALA A 78 6.07 0.43 -42.79
CA ALA A 78 5.93 1.18 -44.03
C ALA A 78 7.25 1.32 -44.77
N GLU A 79 8.34 1.59 -44.04
CA GLU A 79 9.70 1.60 -44.60
C GLU A 79 10.06 0.24 -45.21
N GLY A 80 9.82 -0.86 -44.49
CA GLY A 80 10.05 -2.22 -44.99
C GLY A 80 9.22 -2.60 -46.20
N ARG A 81 8.06 -1.97 -46.40
CA ARG A 81 7.14 -2.19 -47.53
C ARG A 81 7.31 -1.19 -48.67
N GLY A 82 8.14 -0.14 -48.50
CA GLY A 82 8.28 0.94 -49.47
C GLY A 82 7.02 1.80 -49.63
N ILE A 83 6.23 1.94 -48.56
CA ILE A 83 4.98 2.72 -48.56
C ILE A 83 5.24 4.08 -47.92
N ALA A 84 4.81 5.15 -48.58
CA ALA A 84 4.87 6.49 -48.00
C ALA A 84 3.76 6.66 -46.95
N VAL A 85 4.10 6.92 -45.68
CA VAL A 85 3.10 7.14 -44.63
C VAL A 85 3.14 8.55 -44.07
N SER A 86 1.96 9.13 -43.86
CA SER A 86 1.76 10.34 -43.05
C SER A 86 1.08 9.95 -41.76
N LEU A 87 1.84 9.95 -40.66
CA LEU A 87 1.40 9.45 -39.36
C LEU A 87 0.90 10.58 -38.47
N THR A 88 -0.30 10.40 -37.92
CA THR A 88 -0.91 11.32 -36.94
C THR A 88 -1.34 10.57 -35.69
N GLY A 89 -0.90 11.00 -34.52
CA GLY A 89 -1.40 10.55 -33.23
C GLY A 89 -2.40 11.57 -32.68
N LEU A 90 -3.52 11.10 -32.15
CA LEU A 90 -4.49 11.91 -31.41
C LEU A 90 -4.55 11.41 -29.98
N ASP A 91 -4.29 12.30 -29.02
CA ASP A 91 -4.36 11.96 -27.61
C ASP A 91 -4.85 13.15 -26.79
N ARG A 92 -5.52 12.89 -25.66
CA ARG A 92 -6.01 13.96 -24.78
C ARG A 92 -4.91 14.45 -23.82
N SER A 93 -3.88 13.65 -23.61
CA SER A 93 -2.75 13.97 -22.75
C SER A 93 -1.87 15.05 -23.38
N PRO A 94 -1.55 16.15 -22.64
CA PRO A 94 -0.60 17.15 -23.13
C PRO A 94 0.82 16.61 -23.26
N TRP A 95 1.11 15.45 -22.69
CA TRP A 95 2.44 14.86 -22.69
C TRP A 95 2.73 13.98 -23.91
N ALA A 96 1.69 13.50 -24.61
CA ALA A 96 1.83 12.58 -25.75
C ALA A 96 2.79 13.13 -26.82
N ALA A 97 2.63 14.40 -27.20
CA ALA A 97 3.47 15.05 -28.20
C ALA A 97 4.95 15.07 -27.77
N THR A 98 5.22 15.41 -26.51
CA THR A 98 6.57 15.41 -25.93
C THR A 98 7.20 14.02 -25.99
N TYR A 99 6.45 12.98 -25.64
CA TYR A 99 6.95 11.60 -25.64
C TYR A 99 7.20 11.06 -27.04
N THR A 100 6.28 11.28 -27.98
CA THR A 100 6.45 10.86 -29.37
C THR A 100 7.68 11.54 -29.99
N ALA A 101 7.87 12.84 -29.73
CA ALA A 101 9.03 13.59 -30.18
C ALA A 101 10.34 13.09 -29.53
N ALA A 102 10.36 12.88 -28.22
CA ALA A 102 11.52 12.38 -27.49
C ALA A 102 11.95 10.98 -27.93
N ALA A 103 11.01 10.16 -28.38
CA ALA A 103 11.27 8.83 -28.93
C ALA A 103 11.72 8.85 -30.40
N GLY A 104 11.79 10.02 -31.04
CA GLY A 104 12.19 10.16 -32.44
C GLY A 104 11.18 9.59 -33.43
N ILE A 105 9.91 9.48 -33.03
CA ILE A 105 8.87 8.87 -33.86
C ILE A 105 8.39 9.90 -34.90
N PRO A 106 8.42 9.58 -36.21
CA PRO A 106 8.08 10.53 -37.27
C PRO A 106 6.56 10.67 -37.44
N ALA A 107 5.88 11.15 -36.39
CA ALA A 107 4.43 11.36 -36.37
C ALA A 107 4.07 12.75 -35.87
N ARG A 108 3.02 13.33 -36.46
CA ARG A 108 2.38 14.55 -35.96
C ARG A 108 1.46 14.17 -34.80
N VAL A 109 1.55 14.86 -33.66
CA VAL A 109 0.61 14.64 -32.54
C VAL A 109 -0.38 15.78 -32.43
N ILE A 110 -1.66 15.45 -32.27
CA ILE A 110 -2.77 16.37 -32.01
C ILE A 110 -3.22 16.12 -30.57
N THR A 111 -3.04 17.11 -29.71
CA THR A 111 -3.55 17.06 -28.33
C THR A 111 -4.97 17.62 -28.29
N ALA A 112 -5.98 16.76 -28.29
CA ALA A 112 -7.40 17.14 -28.27
C ALA A 112 -8.29 15.98 -27.79
N ASP A 113 -9.55 16.29 -27.42
CA ASP A 113 -10.57 15.25 -27.33
C ASP A 113 -10.92 14.72 -28.73
N LEU A 114 -11.30 13.45 -28.82
CA LEU A 114 -11.57 12.81 -30.10
C LEU A 114 -12.70 13.47 -30.88
N PHE A 115 -13.70 14.00 -30.17
CA PHE A 115 -14.86 14.62 -30.80
C PHE A 115 -14.64 16.09 -31.17
N ASP A 116 -13.47 16.65 -30.84
CA ASP A 116 -13.10 18.04 -31.15
C ASP A 116 -12.34 18.18 -32.47
N LEU A 117 -12.03 17.07 -33.15
CA LEU A 117 -11.46 17.13 -34.50
C LEU A 117 -12.46 17.78 -35.48
N PRO A 118 -12.00 18.66 -36.39
CA PRO A 118 -12.85 19.29 -37.39
C PRO A 118 -13.61 18.25 -38.23
N ALA A 119 -14.87 18.55 -38.56
CA ALA A 119 -15.75 17.63 -39.29
C ALA A 119 -15.26 17.29 -40.71
N GLU A 120 -14.33 18.08 -41.24
CA GLU A 120 -13.67 17.96 -42.54
C GLU A 120 -12.39 17.13 -42.48
N ALA A 121 -11.87 16.82 -41.28
CA ALA A 121 -10.66 16.02 -41.14
C ALA A 121 -10.88 14.62 -41.72
N ARG A 122 -9.99 14.18 -42.62
CA ARG A 122 -10.07 12.86 -43.26
C ARG A 122 -8.72 12.18 -43.24
N PHE A 123 -8.75 10.87 -43.01
CA PHE A 123 -7.59 10.01 -43.04
C PHE A 123 -7.91 8.77 -43.86
N ASP A 124 -6.95 8.25 -44.62
CA ASP A 124 -7.09 6.97 -45.32
C ASP A 124 -7.48 5.85 -44.37
N VAL A 125 -6.77 5.77 -43.23
CA VAL A 125 -6.96 4.74 -42.23
C VAL A 125 -7.02 5.36 -40.84
N ILE A 126 -7.94 4.88 -40.02
CA ILE A 126 -7.99 5.21 -38.59
C ILE A 126 -7.81 3.95 -37.75
N LEU A 127 -6.86 4.02 -36.82
CA LEU A 127 -6.54 2.97 -35.88
C LEU A 127 -6.91 3.42 -34.47
N CYS A 128 -7.28 2.45 -33.64
CA CYS A 128 -7.64 2.69 -32.25
C CYS A 128 -7.24 1.44 -31.46
N SER A 129 -6.16 1.53 -30.70
CA SER A 129 -5.62 0.42 -29.93
C SER A 129 -5.77 0.70 -28.44
N LEU A 130 -6.38 -0.23 -27.69
CA LEU A 130 -6.52 -0.14 -26.23
C LEU A 130 -7.14 1.19 -25.76
N PHE A 131 -8.19 1.67 -26.43
CA PHE A 131 -8.83 2.94 -26.10
C PHE A 131 -10.36 2.86 -25.95
N THR A 132 -11.05 2.03 -26.72
CA THR A 132 -12.52 1.98 -26.70
C THR A 132 -13.10 1.53 -25.35
N HIS A 133 -12.29 0.84 -24.54
CA HIS A 133 -12.64 0.48 -23.17
C HIS A 133 -12.73 1.68 -22.19
N HIS A 134 -12.37 2.89 -22.60
CA HIS A 134 -12.64 4.13 -21.84
C HIS A 134 -14.00 4.78 -22.19
N LEU A 135 -14.63 4.40 -23.32
CA LEU A 135 -15.87 5.04 -23.80
C LEU A 135 -17.14 4.34 -23.28
N SER A 136 -18.10 5.07 -22.69
CA SER A 136 -19.43 4.51 -22.39
C SER A 136 -20.14 3.99 -23.66
N ASP A 137 -21.14 3.11 -23.53
CA ASP A 137 -21.83 2.53 -24.68
C ASP A 137 -22.38 3.60 -25.66
N PRO A 138 -23.02 4.71 -25.20
CA PRO A 138 -23.41 5.81 -26.08
C PRO A 138 -22.23 6.51 -26.77
N GLN A 139 -21.12 6.70 -26.06
CA GLN A 139 -19.89 7.28 -26.64
C GLN A 139 -19.24 6.36 -27.66
N LEU A 140 -19.27 5.04 -27.43
CA LEU A 140 -18.75 4.05 -28.37
C LEU A 140 -19.57 4.03 -29.67
N VAL A 141 -20.91 4.06 -29.58
CA VAL A 141 -21.78 4.17 -30.77
C VAL A 141 -21.49 5.47 -31.53
N ARG A 142 -21.32 6.59 -30.82
CA ARG A 142 -20.92 7.87 -31.42
C ARG A 142 -19.55 7.77 -32.09
N PHE A 143 -18.59 7.10 -31.46
CA PHE A 143 -17.25 6.90 -31.98
C PHE A 143 -17.22 6.04 -33.24
N LEU A 144 -18.00 4.95 -33.31
CA LEU A 144 -18.11 4.12 -34.51
C LEU A 144 -18.62 4.93 -35.71
N ARG A 145 -19.66 5.76 -35.51
CA ARG A 145 -20.15 6.68 -36.55
C ARG A 145 -19.11 7.73 -36.94
N TRP A 146 -18.34 8.20 -35.96
CA TRP A 146 -17.26 9.14 -36.19
C TRP A 146 -16.16 8.49 -37.06
N LEU A 147 -15.79 7.23 -36.78
CA LEU A 147 -14.82 6.47 -37.59
C LEU A 147 -15.28 6.30 -39.03
N ASP A 148 -16.55 5.91 -39.25
CA ASP A 148 -17.13 5.77 -40.60
C ASP A 148 -17.10 7.08 -41.40
N HIS A 149 -17.23 8.22 -40.72
CA HIS A 149 -17.21 9.53 -41.37
C HIS A 149 -15.79 10.02 -41.68
N HIS A 150 -14.80 9.73 -40.82
CA HIS A 150 -13.45 10.28 -40.93
C HIS A 150 -12.45 9.36 -41.66
N ALA A 151 -12.71 8.05 -41.72
CA ALA A 151 -11.86 7.08 -42.40
C ALA A 151 -12.30 6.86 -43.86
N ALA A 152 -11.40 7.10 -44.82
CA ALA A 152 -11.72 6.98 -46.24
C ALA A 152 -11.67 5.54 -46.77
N ARG A 153 -10.76 4.71 -46.22
CA ARG A 153 -10.51 3.34 -46.72
C ARG A 153 -10.79 2.27 -45.67
N GLY A 154 -10.83 2.64 -44.39
CA GLY A 154 -11.29 1.76 -43.32
C GLY A 154 -10.69 2.12 -41.96
N TRP A 155 -11.21 1.47 -40.94
CA TRP A 155 -10.74 1.64 -39.57
C TRP A 155 -10.58 0.30 -38.86
N LEU A 156 -9.71 0.25 -37.85
CA LEU A 156 -9.48 -0.92 -37.02
C LEU A 156 -9.50 -0.53 -35.55
N ILE A 157 -10.34 -1.23 -34.79
CA ILE A 157 -10.33 -1.19 -33.32
C ILE A 157 -9.68 -2.48 -32.82
N SER A 158 -8.60 -2.35 -32.05
CA SER A 158 -7.94 -3.46 -31.37
C SER A 158 -8.01 -3.22 -29.87
N ASP A 159 -8.83 -3.99 -29.16
CA ASP A 159 -9.09 -3.78 -27.74
C ASP A 159 -9.21 -5.10 -26.95
N LEU A 160 -9.24 -4.98 -25.63
CA LEU A 160 -9.23 -6.07 -24.68
C LEU A 160 -10.46 -6.95 -24.84
N HIS A 161 -10.22 -8.22 -25.17
CA HIS A 161 -11.25 -9.24 -25.09
C HIS A 161 -11.42 -9.71 -23.62
N ARG A 162 -12.50 -9.28 -22.97
CA ARG A 162 -12.80 -9.57 -21.56
C ARG A 162 -13.24 -11.02 -21.36
N HIS A 163 -12.29 -11.92 -21.49
CA HIS A 163 -12.50 -13.36 -21.39
C HIS A 163 -11.52 -13.98 -20.39
N TRP A 164 -11.95 -15.06 -19.74
CA TRP A 164 -11.17 -15.71 -18.69
C TRP A 164 -9.88 -16.35 -19.23
N LEU A 165 -9.82 -16.73 -20.51
CA LEU A 165 -8.62 -17.26 -21.17
C LEU A 165 -7.50 -16.20 -21.31
N PRO A 166 -7.70 -15.04 -21.97
CA PRO A 166 -6.71 -13.95 -21.97
C PRO A 166 -6.33 -13.50 -20.56
N TRP A 167 -7.29 -13.40 -19.65
CA TRP A 167 -7.01 -13.06 -18.25
C TRP A 167 -6.08 -14.09 -17.58
N GLY A 168 -6.39 -15.38 -17.73
CA GLY A 168 -5.59 -16.48 -17.19
C GLY A 168 -4.21 -16.57 -17.84
N PHE A 169 -4.10 -16.28 -19.14
CA PHE A 169 -2.83 -16.19 -19.85
C PHE A 169 -1.98 -15.03 -19.34
N VAL A 170 -2.52 -13.80 -19.24
CA VAL A 170 -1.77 -12.64 -18.71
C VAL A 170 -1.36 -12.87 -17.26
N TRP A 171 -2.27 -13.42 -16.44
CA TRP A 171 -1.97 -13.79 -15.06
C TRP A 171 -0.88 -14.88 -14.96
N GLY A 172 -0.94 -15.90 -15.81
CA GLY A 172 0.03 -16.98 -15.86
C GLY A 172 1.38 -16.54 -16.42
N ALA A 173 1.39 -15.70 -17.46
CA ALA A 173 2.59 -15.17 -18.09
C ALA A 173 3.32 -14.19 -17.19
N THR A 174 2.61 -13.32 -16.46
CA THR A 174 3.22 -12.46 -15.43
C THR A 174 3.86 -13.29 -14.31
N ARG A 175 3.22 -14.38 -13.88
CA ARG A 175 3.77 -15.34 -12.90
C ARG A 175 4.94 -16.17 -13.45
N ALA A 176 4.89 -16.57 -14.72
CA ALA A 176 5.95 -17.33 -15.37
C ALA A 176 7.17 -16.45 -15.66
N MET A 177 6.98 -15.18 -16.03
CA MET A 177 8.06 -14.21 -16.21
C MET A 177 8.76 -13.91 -14.88
N GLU A 178 8.01 -13.80 -13.78
CA GLU A 178 8.56 -13.77 -12.41
C GLU A 178 9.41 -15.02 -12.11
N MET A 179 9.04 -16.19 -12.64
CA MET A 179 9.73 -17.47 -12.42
C MET A 179 10.96 -17.67 -13.33
N VAL A 180 10.90 -17.30 -14.60
CA VAL A 180 12.01 -17.41 -15.57
C VAL A 180 13.09 -16.38 -15.29
N LEU A 181 12.72 -15.14 -14.95
CA LEU A 181 13.68 -14.14 -14.45
C LEU A 181 14.33 -14.62 -13.14
N SER A 182 13.63 -15.41 -12.31
CA SER A 182 14.25 -16.02 -11.13
C SER A 182 15.24 -17.15 -11.43
N TRP A 183 15.08 -17.85 -12.56
CA TRP A 183 15.94 -18.98 -12.98
C TRP A 183 17.19 -18.52 -13.74
N ILE A 184 17.07 -17.55 -14.65
CA ILE A 184 18.20 -17.03 -15.43
C ILE A 184 19.22 -16.32 -14.52
N THR A 185 18.75 -15.67 -13.45
CA THR A 185 19.61 -14.97 -12.47
C THR A 185 20.38 -15.93 -11.55
N ILE A 186 20.05 -17.23 -11.53
CA ILE A 186 20.75 -18.25 -10.74
C ILE A 186 21.85 -18.97 -11.55
N GLY A 187 21.75 -18.97 -12.89
CA GLY A 187 22.60 -19.81 -13.76
C GLY A 187 23.88 -19.17 -14.32
N TYR A 188 23.91 -17.85 -14.57
CA TYR A 188 25.05 -17.18 -15.22
C TYR A 188 25.26 -15.75 -14.71
N PRO A 189 26.24 -15.50 -13.81
CA PRO A 189 26.63 -14.15 -13.47
C PRO A 189 27.47 -13.57 -14.62
N GLY A 190 26.91 -12.64 -15.39
CA GLY A 190 27.69 -11.72 -16.23
C GLY A 190 27.77 -11.96 -17.73
N GLN A 191 27.00 -12.89 -18.32
CA GLN A 191 26.86 -12.97 -19.79
C GLN A 191 25.40 -13.17 -20.19
N ASP A 192 24.91 -12.31 -21.09
CA ASP A 192 23.59 -12.37 -21.71
C ASP A 192 23.66 -13.26 -22.96
N PRO A 193 22.99 -14.43 -23.01
CA PRO A 193 23.06 -15.34 -24.15
C PRO A 193 22.16 -14.95 -25.33
N LEU A 194 21.37 -13.87 -25.25
CA LEU A 194 20.41 -13.51 -26.29
C LEU A 194 20.72 -12.22 -27.06
N GLY A 195 21.78 -11.49 -26.70
CA GLY A 195 22.33 -10.40 -27.53
C GLY A 195 21.34 -9.30 -27.92
N LEU A 196 20.26 -9.12 -27.15
CA LEU A 196 19.28 -8.06 -27.41
C LEU A 196 19.82 -6.74 -26.80
N PRO A 197 19.92 -5.65 -27.58
CA PRO A 197 20.33 -4.37 -27.03
C PRO A 197 19.25 -3.87 -26.07
N LEU A 198 19.53 -3.95 -24.77
CA LEU A 198 18.75 -3.30 -23.72
C LEU A 198 19.07 -1.79 -23.76
N PRO A 199 18.11 -0.90 -24.07
CA PRO A 199 18.30 0.51 -23.79
C PRO A 199 18.00 0.70 -22.30
N LEU A 200 19.08 0.78 -21.53
CA LEU A 200 19.40 1.89 -20.64
C LEU A 200 20.53 1.42 -19.76
N ASP A 201 21.65 2.11 -19.94
CA ASP A 201 22.71 2.31 -18.97
C ASP A 201 22.24 1.96 -17.54
N ARG A 202 22.59 0.76 -17.07
CA ARG A 202 22.55 0.45 -15.63
C ARG A 202 23.68 1.24 -15.00
N GLN A 203 23.51 2.56 -14.95
CA GLN A 203 24.11 3.33 -13.87
C GLN A 203 23.56 2.66 -12.61
N PRO A 204 24.40 1.99 -11.79
CA PRO A 204 23.93 1.51 -10.51
C PRO A 204 23.33 2.72 -9.80
N ARG A 205 22.05 2.64 -9.43
CA ARG A 205 21.51 3.61 -8.48
C ARG A 205 22.52 3.64 -7.33
N ALA A 206 23.10 4.81 -7.06
CA ALA A 206 24.04 4.97 -5.96
C ALA A 206 23.42 4.31 -4.72
N MET A 207 24.20 3.49 -4.03
CA MET A 207 23.72 2.69 -2.91
C MET A 207 23.05 3.61 -1.88
N ILE A 208 21.76 3.37 -1.63
CA ILE A 208 20.95 4.20 -0.73
C ILE A 208 21.51 4.10 0.69
N SER A 209 21.54 5.20 1.43
CA SER A 209 22.09 5.17 2.79
C SER A 209 21.21 4.34 3.74
N THR A 210 19.89 4.49 3.69
CA THR A 210 18.96 3.71 4.52
C THR A 210 17.66 3.40 3.77
N ALA A 211 17.36 2.10 3.61
CA ALA A 211 16.06 1.64 3.13
C ALA A 211 15.16 1.25 4.32
N ILE A 212 13.91 1.67 4.32
CA ILE A 212 12.90 1.37 5.34
C ILE A 212 11.75 0.61 4.67
N ILE A 213 11.39 -0.56 5.21
CA ILE A 213 10.30 -1.39 4.67
C ILE A 213 9.06 -1.27 5.55
N GLY A 214 8.01 -0.64 5.03
CA GLY A 214 6.68 -0.51 5.62
C GLY A 214 6.39 0.90 6.14
N ALA A 215 5.39 1.57 5.56
CA ALA A 215 5.02 2.94 5.93
C ALA A 215 3.89 3.00 6.97
N GLY A 216 3.97 2.14 7.99
CA GLY A 216 3.19 2.31 9.22
C GLY A 216 3.82 3.35 10.16
N PRO A 217 3.29 3.51 11.38
CA PRO A 217 3.76 4.54 12.32
C PRO A 217 5.26 4.47 12.62
N ALA A 218 5.81 3.26 12.80
CA ALA A 218 7.24 3.08 13.07
C ALA A 218 8.13 3.51 11.89
N GLY A 219 7.79 3.05 10.67
CA GLY A 219 8.57 3.36 9.47
C GLY A 219 8.50 4.83 9.09
N CYS A 220 7.32 5.45 9.18
CA CYS A 220 7.18 6.89 8.94
C CYS A 220 7.93 7.71 9.98
N ALA A 221 7.86 7.35 11.27
CA ALA A 221 8.60 8.06 12.32
C ALA A 221 10.11 8.03 12.07
N ALA A 222 10.66 6.88 11.68
CA ALA A 222 12.07 6.75 11.32
C ALA A 222 12.40 7.57 10.05
N ALA A 223 11.58 7.46 9.01
CA ALA A 223 11.80 8.17 7.74
C ALA A 223 11.78 9.69 7.92
N ILE A 224 10.78 10.23 8.62
CA ILE A 224 10.64 11.67 8.87
C ILE A 224 11.84 12.18 9.68
N ALA A 225 12.23 11.47 10.74
CA ALA A 225 13.37 11.88 11.56
C ALA A 225 14.69 11.87 10.79
N LEU A 226 14.93 10.84 9.96
CA LEU A 226 16.13 10.76 9.11
C LEU A 226 16.13 11.82 8.01
N ALA A 227 15.01 11.98 7.30
CA ALA A 227 14.88 12.97 6.23
C ALA A 227 15.08 14.41 6.74
N ARG A 228 14.52 14.75 7.92
CA ARG A 228 14.73 16.06 8.57
C ARG A 228 16.18 16.31 8.97
N ALA A 229 16.95 15.26 9.21
CA ALA A 229 18.39 15.35 9.48
C ALA A 229 19.24 15.35 8.19
N GLY A 230 18.61 15.41 7.00
CA GLY A 230 19.32 15.42 5.72
C GLY A 230 19.88 14.06 5.27
N HIS A 231 19.46 12.95 5.91
CA HIS A 231 19.89 11.62 5.51
C HIS A 231 19.12 11.12 4.29
N ASP A 232 19.84 10.50 3.36
CA ASP A 232 19.28 9.79 2.21
C ASP A 232 18.50 8.54 2.69
N VAL A 233 17.18 8.59 2.56
CA VAL A 233 16.27 7.59 3.08
C VAL A 233 15.20 7.22 2.06
N LEU A 234 14.99 5.92 1.89
CA LEU A 234 13.98 5.35 1.01
C LEU A 234 12.98 4.55 1.83
N LEU A 235 11.74 5.03 1.95
CA LEU A 235 10.63 4.36 2.62
C LEU A 235 9.73 3.66 1.60
N LEU A 236 9.62 2.33 1.67
CA LEU A 236 8.83 1.51 0.74
C LEU A 236 7.55 1.01 1.41
N GLU A 237 6.39 1.25 0.78
CA GLU A 237 5.10 0.70 1.20
C GLU A 237 4.44 -0.08 0.09
N ARG A 238 3.97 -1.28 0.42
CA ARG A 238 3.31 -2.17 -0.57
C ARG A 238 1.96 -1.65 -1.04
N SER A 239 1.23 -0.92 -0.20
CA SER A 239 -0.08 -0.41 -0.59
C SER A 239 0.02 0.93 -1.33
N PRO A 240 -0.82 1.15 -2.35
CA PRO A 240 -0.84 2.40 -3.10
C PRO A 240 -1.42 3.58 -2.29
N ALA A 241 -2.20 3.29 -1.23
CA ALA A 241 -2.79 4.29 -0.35
C ALA A 241 -2.84 3.80 1.11
N PRO A 242 -2.99 4.72 2.09
CA PRO A 242 -3.37 4.37 3.45
C PRO A 242 -4.64 3.52 3.47
N ARG A 243 -4.71 2.57 4.41
CA ARG A 243 -5.82 1.62 4.49
C ARG A 243 -6.17 1.33 5.92
N GLU A 244 -7.37 0.78 6.12
CA GLU A 244 -7.77 0.25 7.41
C GLU A 244 -6.87 -0.92 7.83
N VAL A 245 -6.43 -0.89 9.09
CA VAL A 245 -5.61 -1.94 9.71
C VAL A 245 -6.17 -2.33 11.07
N VAL A 246 -5.96 -3.58 11.46
CA VAL A 246 -6.40 -4.08 12.78
C VAL A 246 -5.63 -3.37 13.89
N CYS A 247 -6.33 -2.48 14.60
CA CYS A 247 -5.84 -1.67 15.70
C CYS A 247 -7.02 -1.18 16.57
N GLY A 248 -6.77 -1.00 17.86
CA GLY A 248 -7.73 -0.43 18.81
C GLY A 248 -7.97 1.07 18.66
N GLU A 249 -7.13 1.77 17.89
CA GLU A 249 -7.26 3.23 17.62
C GLU A 249 -7.14 4.11 18.86
N PHE A 250 -6.69 3.53 19.97
CA PHE A 250 -6.33 4.26 21.18
C PHE A 250 -4.96 4.90 21.02
N LEU A 251 -4.89 6.20 21.26
CA LEU A 251 -3.67 6.99 21.22
C LEU A 251 -3.43 7.63 22.58
N GLY A 252 -2.46 7.11 23.34
CA GLY A 252 -2.07 7.66 24.63
C GLY A 252 -1.08 8.83 24.52
N VAL A 253 -0.81 9.47 25.66
CA VAL A 253 0.10 10.63 25.76
C VAL A 253 1.50 10.39 25.19
N ASP A 254 2.05 9.17 25.31
CA ASP A 254 3.39 8.87 24.81
C ASP A 254 3.44 8.81 23.28
N ALA A 255 2.36 8.31 22.65
CA ALA A 255 2.20 8.35 21.21
C ALA A 255 1.97 9.80 20.73
N ALA A 256 1.18 10.58 21.47
CA ALA A 256 0.98 12.00 21.17
C ALA A 256 2.28 12.80 21.25
N ALA A 257 3.12 12.57 22.26
CA ALA A 257 4.42 13.21 22.38
C ALA A 257 5.36 12.85 21.21
N ALA A 258 5.35 11.60 20.76
CA ALA A 258 6.10 11.19 19.58
C ALA A 258 5.58 11.88 18.31
N LEU A 259 4.27 11.98 18.12
CA LEU A 259 3.68 12.72 16.99
C LEU A 259 4.04 14.20 17.02
N ALA A 260 4.02 14.84 18.19
CA ALA A 260 4.41 16.23 18.34
C ALA A 260 5.87 16.46 17.90
N SER A 261 6.79 15.54 18.24
CA SER A 261 8.18 15.60 17.76
C SER A 261 8.29 15.47 16.22
N LEU A 262 7.30 14.84 15.59
CA LEU A 262 7.16 14.73 14.14
C LEU A 262 6.35 15.90 13.53
N GLY A 263 5.95 16.89 14.33
CA GLY A 263 5.15 18.03 13.86
C GLY A 263 3.68 17.70 13.59
N LEU A 264 3.15 16.65 14.21
CA LEU A 264 1.75 16.21 14.07
C LEU A 264 1.02 16.35 15.40
N ASP A 265 -0.20 16.87 15.36
CA ASP A 265 -1.07 17.02 16.53
C ASP A 265 -2.27 16.04 16.42
N PRO A 266 -2.46 15.12 17.38
CA PRO A 266 -3.61 14.22 17.40
C PRO A 266 -4.96 14.93 17.30
N VAL A 267 -5.11 16.13 17.88
CA VAL A 267 -6.37 16.88 17.85
C VAL A 267 -6.64 17.42 16.45
N ALA A 268 -5.64 18.01 15.81
CA ALA A 268 -5.73 18.48 14.42
C ALA A 268 -6.04 17.34 13.42
N LEU A 269 -5.63 16.11 13.73
CA LEU A 269 -5.98 14.91 12.95
C LEU A 269 -7.40 14.37 13.22
N GLY A 270 -8.18 15.09 14.03
CA GLY A 270 -9.55 14.74 14.40
C GLY A 270 -9.67 13.84 15.63
N GLY A 271 -8.61 13.69 16.42
CA GLY A 271 -8.60 12.82 17.60
C GLY A 271 -9.68 13.18 18.63
N ILE A 272 -10.48 12.18 19.02
CA ILE A 272 -11.57 12.35 19.99
C ILE A 272 -11.03 12.17 21.41
N PRO A 273 -11.10 13.15 22.32
CA PRO A 273 -10.56 13.01 23.66
C PRO A 273 -11.20 11.87 24.46
N LEU A 274 -10.36 11.04 25.09
CA LEU A 274 -10.75 9.99 26.01
C LEU A 274 -10.25 10.35 27.41
N ARG A 275 -11.15 10.31 28.40
CA ARG A 275 -10.88 10.75 29.77
C ARG A 275 -10.94 9.63 30.78
N ARG A 276 -11.55 8.49 30.43
CA ARG A 276 -11.81 7.38 31.36
C ARG A 276 -11.49 6.03 30.72
N VAL A 277 -11.14 5.08 31.57
CA VAL A 277 -11.11 3.65 31.23
C VAL A 277 -12.28 2.97 31.93
N GLN A 278 -12.94 2.06 31.22
CA GLN A 278 -13.98 1.21 31.75
C GLN A 278 -13.64 -0.25 31.53
N VAL A 279 -13.97 -1.11 32.47
CA VAL A 279 -13.83 -2.56 32.35
C VAL A 279 -15.14 -3.21 32.79
N ALA A 280 -15.73 -4.06 31.95
CA ALA A 280 -16.98 -4.73 32.29
C ALA A 280 -16.99 -6.21 31.92
N HIS A 281 -17.51 -7.02 32.85
CA HIS A 281 -17.66 -8.46 32.69
C HIS A 281 -18.85 -8.96 33.53
N GLY A 282 -19.72 -9.79 32.93
CA GLY A 282 -20.99 -10.17 33.51
C GLY A 282 -21.84 -8.93 33.87
N GLY A 283 -22.39 -8.90 35.09
CA GLY A 283 -23.12 -7.74 35.62
C GLY A 283 -22.23 -6.65 36.24
N ARG A 284 -20.90 -6.82 36.27
CA ARG A 284 -19.97 -5.89 36.93
C ARG A 284 -19.38 -4.90 35.94
N THR A 285 -19.30 -3.64 36.35
CA THR A 285 -18.62 -2.57 35.61
C THR A 285 -17.77 -1.76 36.57
N ALA A 286 -16.54 -1.49 36.20
CA ALA A 286 -15.65 -0.56 36.89
C ALA A 286 -15.22 0.55 35.93
N ALA A 287 -15.06 1.77 36.46
CA ALA A 287 -14.62 2.92 35.71
C ALA A 287 -13.61 3.73 36.53
N ALA A 288 -12.58 4.26 35.88
CA ALA A 288 -11.62 5.16 36.50
C ALA A 288 -11.19 6.24 35.50
N PRO A 289 -10.79 7.44 35.96
CA PRO A 289 -10.14 8.43 35.10
C PRO A 289 -8.84 7.86 34.52
N LEU A 290 -8.57 8.16 33.26
CA LEU A 290 -7.24 7.95 32.70
C LEU A 290 -6.24 8.89 33.40
N PRO A 291 -5.07 8.41 33.84
CA PRO A 291 -4.07 9.26 34.51
C PRO A 291 -3.28 10.17 33.56
N PHE A 292 -3.68 10.25 32.29
CA PHE A 292 -3.02 10.97 31.21
C PHE A 292 -4.03 11.30 30.11
N ALA A 293 -3.66 12.22 29.22
CA ALA A 293 -4.44 12.53 28.03
C ALA A 293 -4.39 11.36 27.03
N ALA A 294 -5.53 11.08 26.41
CA ALA A 294 -5.66 10.06 25.38
C ALA A 294 -6.72 10.46 24.36
N TRP A 295 -6.65 9.85 23.18
CA TRP A 295 -7.55 10.10 22.07
C TRP A 295 -7.95 8.81 21.36
N GLY A 296 -9.18 8.78 20.84
CA GLY A 296 -9.58 7.87 19.79
C GLY A 296 -9.22 8.48 18.43
N LEU A 297 -8.29 7.87 17.71
CA LEU A 297 -7.81 8.34 16.42
C LEU A 297 -7.75 7.21 15.40
N SER A 298 -8.48 7.39 14.30
CA SER A 298 -8.49 6.46 13.16
C SER A 298 -7.07 6.21 12.67
N ARG A 299 -6.73 4.92 12.50
CA ARG A 299 -5.45 4.54 11.91
C ARG A 299 -5.33 4.90 10.45
N LEU A 300 -6.45 5.00 9.73
CA LEU A 300 -6.45 5.47 8.35
C LEU A 300 -5.97 6.92 8.26
N LEU A 301 -6.52 7.79 9.12
CA LEU A 301 -6.14 9.21 9.19
C LEU A 301 -4.71 9.39 9.70
N LEU A 302 -4.34 8.67 10.77
CA LEU A 302 -3.00 8.73 11.34
C LEU A 302 -1.93 8.27 10.35
N ASP A 303 -2.10 7.10 9.74
CA ASP A 303 -1.14 6.57 8.79
C ASP A 303 -1.05 7.46 7.54
N GLY A 304 -2.18 8.03 7.09
CA GLY A 304 -2.21 9.01 6.00
C GLY A 304 -1.40 10.27 6.30
N ALA A 305 -1.59 10.87 7.48
CA ALA A 305 -0.86 12.06 7.91
C ALA A 305 0.65 11.80 8.07
N LEU A 306 1.02 10.67 8.67
CA LEU A 306 2.42 10.26 8.80
C LEU A 306 3.09 10.00 7.45
N GLN A 307 2.36 9.36 6.52
CA GLN A 307 2.86 9.12 5.16
C GLN A 307 2.99 10.42 4.37
N ALA A 308 2.06 11.37 4.52
CA ALA A 308 2.19 12.70 3.92
C ALA A 308 3.41 13.44 4.48
N ALA A 309 3.63 13.39 5.80
CA ALA A 309 4.79 14.00 6.45
C ALA A 309 6.13 13.35 6.04
N ALA A 310 6.13 12.07 5.65
CA ALA A 310 7.32 11.41 5.11
C ALA A 310 7.71 11.93 3.72
N GLY A 311 6.79 12.56 2.99
CA GLY A 311 7.06 13.29 1.76
C GLY A 311 7.77 12.45 0.69
N THR A 312 8.81 13.02 0.10
CA THR A 312 9.57 12.42 -1.02
C THR A 312 10.31 11.14 -0.67
N ALA A 313 10.51 10.84 0.62
CA ALA A 313 11.10 9.57 1.03
C ALA A 313 10.17 8.37 0.75
N LEU A 314 8.86 8.59 0.68
CA LEU A 314 7.87 7.51 0.57
C LEU A 314 7.59 7.11 -0.88
N HIS A 315 7.77 5.83 -1.18
CA HIS A 315 7.33 5.20 -2.42
C HIS A 315 6.28 4.12 -2.11
N ARG A 316 5.08 4.32 -2.66
CA ARG A 316 3.92 3.42 -2.48
C ARG A 316 3.81 2.42 -3.63
N GLY A 317 3.02 1.37 -3.42
CA GLY A 317 2.80 0.31 -4.42
C GLY A 317 3.99 -0.63 -4.65
N ILE A 318 5.06 -0.49 -3.86
CA ILE A 318 6.28 -1.30 -4.01
C ILE A 318 6.31 -2.38 -2.93
N THR A 319 6.17 -3.64 -3.36
CA THR A 319 6.26 -4.78 -2.44
C THR A 319 7.70 -5.23 -2.34
N VAL A 320 8.26 -5.25 -1.12
CA VAL A 320 9.55 -5.90 -0.86
C VAL A 320 9.32 -7.38 -0.60
N LEU A 321 9.90 -8.22 -1.46
CA LEU A 321 9.74 -9.68 -1.49
C LEU A 321 10.74 -10.39 -0.56
N GLY A 322 11.90 -9.77 -0.36
CA GLY A 322 12.96 -10.28 0.50
C GLY A 322 14.12 -9.31 0.59
N ALA A 323 14.99 -9.53 1.56
CA ALA A 323 16.26 -8.81 1.68
C ALA A 323 17.37 -9.78 2.07
N GLU A 324 18.55 -9.57 1.49
CA GLU A 324 19.75 -10.37 1.72
C GLU A 324 20.96 -9.47 2.02
N PRO A 325 21.88 -9.90 2.90
CA PRO A 325 23.10 -9.16 3.15
C PRO A 325 24.04 -9.26 1.94
N ILE A 326 24.74 -8.17 1.63
CA ILE A 326 25.82 -8.07 0.64
C ILE A 326 27.04 -7.42 1.31
N PRO A 327 28.26 -7.50 0.75
CA PRO A 327 29.47 -7.01 1.43
C PRO A 327 29.39 -5.57 1.96
N GLU A 328 28.69 -4.68 1.26
CA GLU A 328 28.57 -3.26 1.61
C GLU A 328 27.20 -2.86 2.21
N GLY A 329 26.34 -3.84 2.54
CA GLY A 329 25.03 -3.58 3.13
C GLY A 329 23.99 -4.64 2.80
N TRP A 330 22.92 -4.22 2.12
CA TRP A 330 21.70 -4.99 1.90
C TRP A 330 21.23 -4.89 0.45
N ARG A 331 20.84 -6.01 -0.13
CA ARG A 331 20.09 -6.07 -1.39
C ARG A 331 18.64 -6.41 -1.09
N LEU A 332 17.73 -5.55 -1.53
CA LEU A 332 16.30 -5.73 -1.43
C LEU A 332 15.76 -6.15 -2.79
N ARG A 333 15.00 -7.25 -2.80
CA ARG A 333 14.22 -7.68 -3.96
C ARG A 333 12.83 -7.08 -3.86
N THR A 334 12.41 -6.30 -4.85
CA THR A 334 11.10 -5.64 -4.86
C THR A 334 10.29 -5.97 -6.12
N SER A 335 9.01 -5.65 -6.11
CA SER A 335 8.14 -5.72 -7.30
C SER A 335 8.53 -4.74 -8.41
N ALA A 336 9.37 -3.73 -8.10
CA ALA A 336 9.83 -2.72 -9.05
C ALA A 336 11.33 -2.89 -9.42
N GLY A 337 11.92 -4.03 -9.09
CA GLY A 337 13.34 -4.32 -9.31
C GLY A 337 14.17 -4.42 -8.03
N GLU A 338 15.49 -4.44 -8.18
CA GLU A 338 16.43 -4.55 -7.06
C GLU A 338 16.89 -3.19 -6.55
N ILE A 339 17.09 -3.12 -5.23
CA ILE A 339 17.55 -1.91 -4.54
C ILE A 339 18.68 -2.30 -3.60
N ALA A 340 19.81 -1.59 -3.68
CA ALA A 340 20.91 -1.73 -2.74
C ALA A 340 20.87 -0.61 -1.70
N ALA A 341 21.09 -0.95 -0.43
CA ALA A 341 21.15 0.00 0.66
C ALA A 341 22.22 -0.36 1.70
N ARG A 342 22.90 0.63 2.28
CA ARG A 342 23.89 0.39 3.36
C ARG A 342 23.23 -0.15 4.62
N ARG A 343 22.05 0.37 4.95
CA ARG A 343 21.27 0.00 6.14
C ARG A 343 19.85 -0.37 5.77
N LEU A 344 19.29 -1.31 6.52
CA LEU A 344 17.92 -1.77 6.38
C LEU A 344 17.15 -1.55 7.67
N VAL A 345 16.04 -0.82 7.60
CA VAL A 345 15.08 -0.68 8.71
C VAL A 345 13.85 -1.52 8.40
N LEU A 346 13.63 -2.58 9.18
CA LEU A 346 12.50 -3.48 9.01
C LEU A 346 11.32 -3.01 9.87
N ALA A 347 10.35 -2.36 9.22
CA ALA A 347 9.14 -1.79 9.82
C ALA A 347 7.85 -2.43 9.27
N THR A 348 7.90 -3.71 8.85
CA THR A 348 6.80 -4.46 8.20
C THR A 348 5.63 -4.79 9.14
N GLY A 349 5.64 -4.24 10.36
CA GLY A 349 4.60 -4.40 11.36
C GLY A 349 4.34 -5.88 11.66
N LYS A 350 3.09 -6.31 11.45
CA LYS A 350 2.67 -7.66 11.79
C LYS A 350 3.14 -8.75 10.82
N HIS A 351 3.72 -8.36 9.67
CA HIS A 351 4.07 -9.26 8.59
C HIS A 351 5.54 -9.67 8.64
N GLY A 352 5.81 -10.95 8.36
CA GLY A 352 7.18 -11.42 8.11
C GLY A 352 7.67 -10.96 6.73
N LEU A 353 8.98 -10.95 6.57
CA LEU A 353 9.66 -10.78 5.29
C LEU A 353 10.47 -12.06 5.02
N ARG A 354 10.68 -12.45 3.76
CA ARG A 354 11.53 -13.61 3.44
C ARG A 354 12.93 -13.40 4.03
N GLY A 355 13.42 -14.39 4.77
CA GLY A 355 14.67 -14.31 5.55
C GLY A 355 14.48 -13.78 6.99
N PHE A 356 13.33 -13.18 7.31
CA PHE A 356 13.02 -12.59 8.61
C PHE A 356 11.63 -13.05 9.10
N PRO A 357 11.48 -14.35 9.45
CA PRO A 357 10.22 -14.86 9.95
C PRO A 357 9.85 -14.23 11.30
N ARG A 358 8.57 -14.32 11.63
CA ARG A 358 8.04 -13.93 12.93
C ARG A 358 7.69 -15.18 13.74
N PRO A 359 7.76 -15.12 15.08
CA PRO A 359 7.32 -16.22 15.92
C PRO A 359 5.83 -16.51 15.71
N ALA A 360 5.48 -17.80 15.71
CA ALA A 360 4.09 -18.24 15.67
C ALA A 360 3.35 -17.80 16.95
N SER A 361 2.04 -17.56 16.82
CA SER A 361 1.19 -17.19 17.95
C SER A 361 -0.26 -17.60 17.70
N PRO A 362 -1.00 -18.02 18.74
CA PRO A 362 -2.42 -18.36 18.62
C PRO A 362 -3.33 -17.13 18.57
N TRP A 363 -2.81 -15.92 18.82
CA TRP A 363 -3.65 -14.73 18.92
C TRP A 363 -4.06 -14.18 17.56
N ILE A 364 -5.36 -13.88 17.45
CA ILE A 364 -6.01 -13.26 16.30
C ILE A 364 -6.55 -11.91 16.73
N GLY A 365 -6.25 -10.88 15.96
CA GLY A 365 -6.86 -9.55 16.10
C GLY A 365 -8.03 -9.41 15.13
N LEU A 366 -9.15 -8.87 15.61
CA LEU A 366 -10.34 -8.58 14.81
C LEU A 366 -10.73 -7.11 14.99
N LYS A 367 -11.15 -6.42 13.92
CA LYS A 367 -11.59 -5.02 13.96
C LYS A 367 -12.90 -4.81 13.20
N LEU A 368 -13.80 -4.04 13.80
CA LEU A 368 -15.01 -3.50 13.18
C LEU A 368 -15.16 -2.01 13.54
N HIS A 369 -15.52 -1.19 12.56
CA HIS A 369 -16.13 0.11 12.84
C HIS A 369 -17.65 -0.04 12.88
N LEU A 370 -18.26 0.60 13.87
CA LEU A 370 -19.68 0.48 14.20
C LEU A 370 -20.35 1.85 14.10
N ALA A 371 -21.50 1.90 13.45
CA ALA A 371 -22.45 3.01 13.52
C ALA A 371 -23.46 2.77 14.65
N GLY A 372 -24.10 3.85 15.14
CA GLY A 372 -25.13 3.76 16.19
C GLY A 372 -24.61 3.38 17.58
N VAL A 373 -23.30 3.53 17.82
CA VAL A 373 -22.65 3.22 19.09
C VAL A 373 -21.98 4.47 19.62
N GLU A 374 -22.31 4.84 20.86
CA GLU A 374 -21.74 6.00 21.56
C GLU A 374 -21.06 5.56 22.86
N PRO A 375 -19.75 5.27 22.84
CA PRO A 375 -19.00 4.88 24.03
C PRO A 375 -18.75 6.06 25.00
N GLY A 376 -19.04 7.29 24.57
CA GLY A 376 -18.70 8.51 25.30
C GLY A 376 -17.19 8.80 25.29
N ASP A 377 -16.69 9.35 26.38
CA ASP A 377 -15.28 9.71 26.59
C ASP A 377 -14.43 8.56 27.17
N ALA A 378 -14.90 7.31 27.05
CA ALA A 378 -14.27 6.15 27.65
C ALA A 378 -13.64 5.22 26.61
N VAL A 379 -12.49 4.64 26.98
CA VAL A 379 -12.03 3.37 26.40
C VAL A 379 -12.55 2.22 27.25
N THR A 380 -13.35 1.35 26.65
CA THR A 380 -14.03 0.25 27.36
C THR A 380 -13.42 -1.09 27.00
N LEU A 381 -12.90 -1.80 28.00
CA LEU A 381 -12.43 -3.17 27.89
C LEU A 381 -13.55 -4.14 28.27
N LEU A 382 -13.84 -5.08 27.38
CA LEU A 382 -14.93 -6.05 27.48
C LEU A 382 -14.34 -7.46 27.36
N PRO A 383 -13.89 -8.08 28.46
CA PRO A 383 -13.49 -9.49 28.47
C PRO A 383 -14.69 -10.42 28.24
N PHE A 384 -14.51 -11.44 27.40
CA PHE A 384 -15.52 -12.45 27.09
C PHE A 384 -14.88 -13.82 26.91
N ALA A 385 -15.69 -14.88 26.73
CA ALA A 385 -15.16 -16.22 26.53
C ALA A 385 -14.28 -16.30 25.28
N GLY A 386 -12.98 -16.62 25.45
CA GLY A 386 -12.03 -16.78 24.35
C GLY A 386 -11.23 -15.50 23.97
N GLY A 387 -11.44 -14.38 24.66
CA GLY A 387 -10.66 -13.16 24.42
C GLY A 387 -11.18 -11.90 25.12
N TYR A 388 -10.86 -10.75 24.57
CA TYR A 388 -11.40 -9.46 25.00
C TYR A 388 -11.54 -8.51 23.83
N ALA A 389 -12.43 -7.53 23.97
CA ALA A 389 -12.57 -6.43 23.03
C ALA A 389 -12.30 -5.08 23.72
N GLY A 390 -11.71 -4.16 22.98
CA GLY A 390 -11.71 -2.73 23.27
C GLY A 390 -12.77 -2.04 22.43
N LEU A 391 -13.54 -1.14 23.05
CA LEU A 391 -14.53 -0.29 22.41
C LEU A 391 -14.28 1.17 22.78
N GLN A 392 -14.20 2.05 21.80
CA GLN A 392 -14.02 3.49 22.02
C GLN A 392 -14.54 4.30 20.83
N ALA A 393 -14.81 5.58 21.08
CA ALA A 393 -15.20 6.52 20.03
C ALA A 393 -14.05 6.76 19.05
N THR A 394 -14.37 6.81 17.76
CA THR A 394 -13.46 7.21 16.67
C THR A 394 -14.23 8.03 15.64
N GLN A 395 -13.53 8.58 14.65
CA GLN A 395 -14.16 9.40 13.61
C GLN A 395 -15.23 8.58 12.88
N GLY A 396 -16.49 9.05 12.91
CA GLY A 396 -17.60 8.39 12.23
C GLY A 396 -18.28 7.24 12.99
N GLY A 397 -17.99 7.05 14.28
CA GLY A 397 -18.70 6.11 15.14
C GLY A 397 -17.84 5.54 16.28
N ALA A 398 -17.82 4.20 16.39
CA ALA A 398 -17.00 3.52 17.38
C ALA A 398 -16.12 2.44 16.74
N ASN A 399 -14.92 2.27 17.28
CA ASN A 399 -14.04 1.16 16.93
C ASN A 399 -14.19 0.03 17.96
N LEU A 400 -14.57 -1.16 17.49
CA LEU A 400 -14.54 -2.40 18.26
C LEU A 400 -13.37 -3.25 17.76
N CYS A 401 -12.34 -3.40 18.58
CA CYS A 401 -11.17 -4.20 18.26
C CYS A 401 -10.96 -5.29 19.30
N ALA A 402 -10.91 -6.54 18.86
CA ALA A 402 -10.78 -7.70 19.74
C ALA A 402 -9.47 -8.44 19.53
N ALA A 403 -8.98 -9.04 20.62
CA ALA A 403 -7.91 -10.02 20.62
C ALA A 403 -8.46 -11.34 21.14
N VAL A 404 -8.42 -12.38 20.31
CA VAL A 404 -9.02 -13.69 20.59
C VAL A 404 -8.03 -14.81 20.30
N ARG A 405 -8.18 -15.96 20.98
CA ARG A 405 -7.42 -17.18 20.67
C ARG A 405 -8.11 -18.06 19.63
N THR A 406 -9.44 -17.96 19.58
CA THR A 406 -10.29 -18.65 18.60
C THR A 406 -11.21 -17.63 17.98
N ARG A 407 -11.35 -17.64 16.65
CA ARG A 407 -12.23 -16.71 15.94
C ARG A 407 -13.69 -17.05 16.27
N PRO A 408 -14.47 -16.14 16.89
CA PRO A 408 -15.90 -16.38 17.10
C PRO A 408 -16.64 -16.35 15.76
N ALA A 409 -17.77 -17.08 15.69
CA ALA A 409 -18.67 -17.03 14.53
C ALA A 409 -19.25 -15.63 14.34
N ASP A 410 -19.69 -15.02 15.44
CA ASP A 410 -20.12 -13.63 15.52
C ASP A 410 -19.39 -12.92 16.66
N LEU A 411 -18.59 -11.92 16.30
CA LEU A 411 -17.81 -11.13 17.26
C LEU A 411 -18.71 -10.26 18.16
N LEU A 412 -19.77 -9.67 17.61
CA LEU A 412 -20.67 -8.80 18.38
C LEU A 412 -21.43 -9.62 19.40
N ALA A 413 -22.00 -10.76 19.00
CA ALA A 413 -22.70 -11.66 19.90
C ALA A 413 -21.80 -12.14 21.04
N ALA A 414 -20.54 -12.49 20.75
CA ALA A 414 -19.57 -12.91 21.77
C ALA A 414 -19.27 -11.80 22.79
N VAL A 415 -19.11 -10.55 22.33
CA VAL A 415 -18.87 -9.39 23.21
C VAL A 415 -20.11 -9.04 24.03
N VAL A 416 -21.30 -9.07 23.42
CA VAL A 416 -22.59 -8.83 24.09
C VAL A 416 -22.84 -9.86 25.19
N ALA A 417 -22.57 -11.13 24.94
CA ALA A 417 -22.69 -12.18 25.94
C ALA A 417 -21.69 -12.03 27.11
N GLY A 418 -20.59 -11.31 26.90
CA GLY A 418 -19.54 -11.12 27.91
C GLY A 418 -19.90 -10.14 29.05
N SER A 419 -20.82 -9.20 28.83
CA SER A 419 -21.21 -8.23 29.86
C SER A 419 -22.52 -7.49 29.59
N ALA A 420 -23.22 -7.10 30.67
CA ALA A 420 -24.42 -6.26 30.60
C ALA A 420 -24.12 -4.87 29.98
N LEU A 421 -22.91 -4.34 30.22
CA LEU A 421 -22.47 -3.08 29.61
C LEU A 421 -22.29 -3.24 28.09
N GLY A 422 -21.64 -4.31 27.64
CA GLY A 422 -21.49 -4.63 26.22
C GLY A 422 -22.83 -4.76 25.52
N ALA A 423 -23.78 -5.49 26.12
CA ALA A 423 -25.15 -5.60 25.62
C ALA A 423 -25.86 -4.25 25.49
N ARG A 424 -25.65 -3.35 26.47
CA ARG A 424 -26.23 -1.99 26.42
C ARG A 424 -25.60 -1.12 25.35
N LEU A 425 -24.27 -1.08 25.25
CA LEU A 425 -23.54 -0.24 24.30
C LEU A 425 -23.71 -0.69 22.85
N LEU A 426 -23.85 -2.00 22.62
CA LEU A 426 -23.92 -2.59 21.28
C LEU A 426 -25.35 -2.88 20.81
N ARG A 427 -26.38 -2.48 21.58
CA ARG A 427 -27.80 -2.75 21.26
C ARG A 427 -28.22 -2.30 19.86
N HIS A 428 -27.71 -1.15 19.42
CA HIS A 428 -28.02 -0.55 18.11
C HIS A 428 -26.80 -0.55 17.18
N ALA A 429 -25.80 -1.39 17.46
CA ALA A 429 -24.57 -1.43 16.69
C ALA A 429 -24.83 -1.97 15.27
N ALA A 430 -24.46 -1.16 14.28
CA ALA A 430 -24.47 -1.58 12.88
C ALA A 430 -23.02 -1.59 12.34
N PRO A 431 -22.47 -2.75 11.94
CA PRO A 431 -21.17 -2.82 11.29
C PRO A 431 -21.12 -1.98 10.00
N ARG A 432 -20.08 -1.17 9.84
CA ARG A 432 -19.85 -0.39 8.61
C ARG A 432 -19.47 -1.27 7.40
N TRP A 433 -19.07 -2.51 7.63
CA TRP A 433 -18.74 -3.49 6.60
C TRP A 433 -19.05 -4.91 7.09
N GLY A 434 -19.31 -5.82 6.14
CA GLY A 434 -19.90 -7.13 6.45
C GLY A 434 -18.98 -8.14 7.18
N LYS A 435 -17.65 -7.99 7.11
CA LYS A 435 -16.71 -8.93 7.77
C LYS A 435 -15.64 -8.17 8.58
N PRO A 436 -15.35 -8.58 9.83
CA PRO A 436 -14.25 -7.97 10.59
C PRO A 436 -12.92 -8.08 9.84
N LEU A 437 -12.16 -6.99 9.85
CA LEU A 437 -10.76 -7.04 9.46
C LEU A 437 -10.03 -7.96 10.43
N ALA A 438 -9.15 -8.81 9.92
CA ALA A 438 -8.50 -9.84 10.71
C ALA A 438 -7.00 -9.87 10.48
N VAL A 439 -6.24 -10.14 11.54
CA VAL A 439 -4.82 -10.46 11.47
C VAL A 439 -4.52 -11.60 12.44
N ALA A 440 -3.92 -12.68 11.93
CA ALA A 440 -3.53 -13.83 12.73
C ALA A 440 -2.08 -13.74 13.19
N GLY A 441 -1.71 -14.53 14.19
CA GLY A 441 -0.32 -14.70 14.61
C GLY A 441 0.25 -13.50 15.35
N ILE A 442 -0.54 -12.80 16.18
CA ILE A 442 -0.05 -11.65 16.96
C ILE A 442 0.81 -12.15 18.13
N PRO A 443 2.13 -11.97 18.15
CA PRO A 443 2.97 -12.59 19.17
C PRO A 443 3.07 -11.71 20.42
N TYR A 444 1.98 -11.58 21.18
CA TYR A 444 1.97 -10.78 22.40
C TYR A 444 3.07 -11.23 23.38
N GLY A 445 3.77 -10.25 23.95
CA GLY A 445 4.94 -10.48 24.80
C GLY A 445 6.25 -10.64 24.02
N TYR A 446 6.20 -10.66 22.68
CA TYR A 446 7.40 -10.74 21.87
C TYR A 446 8.31 -9.55 22.10
N ARG A 447 9.59 -9.84 22.25
CA ARG A 447 10.69 -8.89 22.26
C ARG A 447 11.81 -9.50 21.43
N LEU A 448 12.42 -8.66 20.60
CA LEU A 448 13.54 -9.07 19.78
C LEU A 448 14.68 -9.60 20.69
N PRO A 449 15.29 -10.75 20.35
CA PRO A 449 16.50 -11.20 21.03
C PRO A 449 17.65 -10.20 20.80
N ALA A 450 18.67 -10.25 21.66
CA ALA A 450 19.87 -9.45 21.46
C ALA A 450 20.61 -9.95 20.20
N GLY A 451 21.14 -9.02 19.40
CA GLY A 451 21.88 -9.31 18.17
C GLY A 451 21.05 -9.14 16.89
N GLY A 452 21.60 -9.61 15.79
CA GLY A 452 21.06 -9.47 14.44
C GLY A 452 22.19 -9.33 13.42
N PRO A 453 21.90 -9.46 12.12
CA PRO A 453 22.88 -9.16 11.09
C PRO A 453 23.22 -7.65 11.10
N PRO A 454 24.49 -7.28 10.81
CA PRO A 454 24.92 -5.89 10.78
C PRO A 454 24.05 -5.01 9.87
N GLY A 455 23.73 -3.81 10.35
CA GLY A 455 22.98 -2.82 9.58
C GLY A 455 21.46 -3.08 9.46
N LEU A 456 20.91 -4.12 10.10
CA LEU A 456 19.46 -4.38 10.17
C LEU A 456 18.84 -3.82 11.46
N TYR A 457 18.05 -2.76 11.37
CA TYR A 457 17.31 -2.18 12.50
C TYR A 457 15.85 -2.65 12.44
N ARG A 458 15.41 -3.44 13.42
CA ARG A 458 14.01 -3.89 13.52
C ARG A 458 13.24 -2.97 14.45
N ILE A 459 12.10 -2.45 14.01
CA ILE A 459 11.30 -1.47 14.75
C ILE A 459 9.80 -1.82 14.78
N GLY A 460 9.06 -1.20 15.68
CA GLY A 460 7.64 -1.46 15.93
C GLY A 460 7.39 -2.93 16.30
N ASP A 461 6.36 -3.53 15.69
CA ASP A 461 6.01 -4.93 15.94
C ASP A 461 7.11 -5.92 15.53
N GLN A 462 8.10 -5.51 14.72
CA GLN A 462 9.29 -6.33 14.42
C GLN A 462 10.28 -6.36 15.59
N ALA A 463 10.18 -5.43 16.52
CA ALA A 463 11.03 -5.32 17.70
C ALA A 463 10.34 -5.76 18.98
N SER A 464 9.08 -5.37 19.19
CA SER A 464 8.35 -5.65 20.42
C SER A 464 6.84 -5.61 20.18
N VAL A 465 6.08 -6.55 20.76
CA VAL A 465 4.61 -6.60 20.65
C VAL A 465 3.97 -6.67 22.02
N ILE A 466 3.41 -5.55 22.46
CA ILE A 466 2.74 -5.42 23.76
C ILE A 466 1.26 -5.87 23.66
N PRO A 467 0.70 -6.51 24.70
CA PRO A 467 -0.74 -6.77 24.76
C PRO A 467 -1.60 -5.52 24.51
N SER A 468 -2.52 -5.62 23.53
CA SER A 468 -3.28 -4.47 23.00
C SER A 468 -4.16 -3.76 24.03
N PHE A 469 -4.58 -4.42 25.11
CA PHE A 469 -5.42 -3.80 26.15
C PHE A 469 -4.73 -2.60 26.85
N THR A 470 -3.40 -2.51 26.77
CA THR A 470 -2.63 -1.40 27.33
C THR A 470 -2.77 -0.10 26.53
N GLY A 471 -3.12 -0.18 25.24
CA GLY A 471 -3.16 0.98 24.35
C GLY A 471 -1.79 1.47 23.85
N GLU A 472 -0.69 0.80 24.21
CA GLU A 472 0.68 1.32 24.00
C GLU A 472 1.32 0.93 22.66
N GLY A 473 0.64 0.13 21.83
CA GLY A 473 1.22 -0.39 20.58
C GLY A 473 1.67 0.73 19.61
N MET A 474 0.91 1.82 19.50
CA MET A 474 1.31 2.95 18.64
C MET A 474 2.50 3.72 19.24
N ALA A 475 2.55 3.89 20.57
CA ALA A 475 3.68 4.53 21.24
C ALA A 475 4.97 3.75 21.00
N LEU A 476 4.95 2.42 21.21
CA LEU A 476 6.10 1.56 20.92
C LEU A 476 6.54 1.67 19.45
N ALA A 477 5.59 1.70 18.51
CA ALA A 477 5.89 1.86 17.09
C ALA A 477 6.61 3.18 16.80
N LEU A 478 6.02 4.31 17.17
CA LEU A 478 6.58 5.64 16.90
C LEU A 478 7.95 5.83 17.59
N HIS A 479 8.04 5.51 18.88
CA HIS A 479 9.28 5.68 19.66
C HIS A 479 10.41 4.77 19.18
N SER A 480 10.11 3.54 18.74
CA SER A 480 11.15 2.67 18.17
C SER A 480 11.69 3.21 16.85
N GLY A 481 10.83 3.83 16.02
CA GLY A 481 11.26 4.49 14.80
C GLY A 481 12.16 5.70 15.06
N LEU A 482 11.75 6.56 15.99
CA LEU A 482 12.56 7.71 16.44
C LEU A 482 13.90 7.28 17.03
N ALA A 483 13.90 6.24 17.89
CA ALA A 483 15.11 5.71 18.50
C ALA A 483 16.05 5.05 17.48
N ALA A 484 15.52 4.36 16.48
CA ALA A 484 16.33 3.79 15.39
C ALA A 484 16.95 4.90 14.52
N ALA A 485 16.19 5.94 14.20
CA ALA A 485 16.72 7.11 13.49
C ALA A 485 17.86 7.74 14.29
N ALA A 486 17.67 8.02 15.59
CA ALA A 486 18.71 8.57 16.45
C ALA A 486 19.97 7.69 16.50
N ALA A 487 19.81 6.36 16.59
CA ALA A 487 20.92 5.41 16.55
C ALA A 487 21.67 5.47 15.21
N ILE A 488 20.96 5.52 14.08
CA ILE A 488 21.56 5.62 12.75
C ILE A 488 22.34 6.94 12.58
N LEU A 489 21.76 8.06 13.01
CA LEU A 489 22.40 9.38 12.96
C LEU A 489 23.68 9.42 13.82
N ALA A 490 23.66 8.76 14.97
CA ALA A 490 24.82 8.64 15.85
C ALA A 490 25.84 7.57 15.41
N GLY A 491 25.63 6.91 14.26
CA GLY A 491 26.50 5.83 13.77
C GLY A 491 26.48 4.57 14.63
N GLN A 492 25.49 4.42 15.52
CA GLN A 492 25.40 3.28 16.42
C GLN A 492 25.02 1.99 15.65
N PRO A 493 25.69 0.86 15.94
CA PRO A 493 25.36 -0.41 15.30
C PRO A 493 23.97 -0.91 15.72
N ALA A 494 23.33 -1.69 14.85
CA ALA A 494 21.96 -2.14 15.04
C ALA A 494 21.78 -3.00 16.31
N GLU A 495 22.81 -3.76 16.67
CA GLU A 495 22.87 -4.60 17.86
C GLU A 495 22.80 -3.77 19.15
N ALA A 496 23.50 -2.62 19.18
CA ALA A 496 23.46 -1.70 20.31
C ALA A 496 22.07 -1.07 20.45
N PHE A 497 21.45 -0.67 19.33
CA PHE A 497 20.06 -0.20 19.29
C PHE A 497 19.10 -1.27 19.82
N HIS A 498 19.17 -2.51 19.32
CA HIS A 498 18.31 -3.61 19.77
C HIS A 498 18.47 -3.90 21.26
N ALA A 499 19.70 -3.88 21.78
CA ALA A 499 19.96 -4.07 23.21
C ALA A 499 19.37 -2.94 24.06
N ALA A 500 19.51 -1.69 23.64
CA ALA A 500 18.92 -0.53 24.31
C ALA A 500 17.39 -0.58 24.28
N TRP A 501 16.80 -0.86 23.11
CA TRP A 501 15.35 -0.98 22.96
C TRP A 501 14.78 -2.10 23.84
N ARG A 502 15.43 -3.26 23.86
CA ARG A 502 15.03 -4.40 24.71
C ARG A 502 15.03 -4.05 26.19
N ARG A 503 16.02 -3.30 26.67
CA ARG A 503 16.05 -2.81 28.07
C ARG A 503 14.90 -1.84 28.32
N ARG A 504 14.69 -0.87 27.43
CA ARG A 504 13.64 0.15 27.56
C ARG A 504 12.24 -0.45 27.59
N SER A 505 11.96 -1.44 26.74
CA SER A 505 10.63 -2.08 26.65
C SER A 505 10.41 -3.19 27.67
N ALA A 506 11.42 -3.57 28.47
CA ALA A 506 11.33 -4.73 29.35
C ALA A 506 10.31 -4.57 30.48
N GLY A 507 10.36 -3.45 31.20
CA GLY A 507 9.43 -3.14 32.30
C GLY A 507 7.97 -3.10 31.83
N PRO A 508 7.66 -2.26 30.83
CA PRO A 508 6.32 -2.16 30.24
C PRO A 508 5.76 -3.50 29.78
N MET A 509 6.58 -4.32 29.11
CA MET A 509 6.16 -5.64 28.62
C MET A 509 5.83 -6.61 29.77
N ARG A 510 6.58 -6.56 30.88
CA ARG A 510 6.34 -7.44 32.04
C ARG A 510 4.98 -7.11 32.68
N TRP A 511 4.72 -5.84 32.94
CA TRP A 511 3.46 -5.39 33.54
C TRP A 511 2.26 -5.63 32.62
N ALA A 512 2.42 -5.38 31.33
CA ALA A 512 1.40 -5.68 30.34
C ALA A 512 1.09 -7.18 30.26
N GLY A 513 2.12 -8.04 30.31
CA GLY A 513 1.97 -9.49 30.34
C GLY A 513 1.17 -9.97 31.56
N LEU A 514 1.50 -9.45 32.76
CA LEU A 514 0.78 -9.76 33.99
C LEU A 514 -0.70 -9.33 33.93
N GLY A 515 -0.96 -8.11 33.43
CA GLY A 515 -2.33 -7.61 33.27
C GLY A 515 -3.14 -8.43 32.26
N ALA A 516 -2.54 -8.80 31.12
CA ALA A 516 -3.17 -9.65 30.12
C ALA A 516 -3.50 -11.04 30.67
N TRP A 517 -2.60 -11.61 31.48
CA TRP A 517 -2.84 -12.89 32.17
C TRP A 517 -3.99 -12.76 33.16
N ALA A 518 -3.99 -11.74 34.03
CA ALA A 518 -5.03 -11.53 35.02
C ALA A 518 -6.43 -11.32 34.40
N MET A 519 -6.50 -10.55 33.31
CA MET A 519 -7.74 -10.33 32.56
C MET A 519 -8.31 -11.62 31.98
N GLN A 520 -7.47 -12.57 31.59
CA GLN A 520 -7.89 -13.87 31.05
C GLN A 520 -8.23 -14.88 32.15
N ALA A 521 -7.41 -14.95 33.20
CA ALA A 521 -7.56 -15.93 34.27
C ALA A 521 -8.74 -15.60 35.20
N ALA A 522 -8.98 -14.31 35.46
CA ALA A 522 -10.01 -13.86 36.39
C ALA A 522 -10.67 -12.55 35.91
N PRO A 523 -11.44 -12.56 34.80
CA PRO A 523 -12.00 -11.34 34.21
C PRO A 523 -12.88 -10.54 35.18
N ALA A 524 -13.66 -11.21 36.04
CA ALA A 524 -14.45 -10.56 37.08
C ALA A 524 -13.57 -9.90 38.16
N GLY A 525 -12.46 -10.54 38.54
CA GLY A 525 -11.49 -9.99 39.49
C GLY A 525 -10.69 -8.84 38.90
N PHE A 526 -10.34 -8.93 37.61
CA PHE A 526 -9.70 -7.85 36.86
C PHE A 526 -10.61 -6.62 36.76
N ALA A 527 -11.90 -6.81 36.44
CA ALA A 527 -12.87 -5.72 36.46
C ALA A 527 -13.01 -5.10 37.86
N ALA A 528 -13.07 -5.90 38.93
CA ALA A 528 -13.11 -5.39 40.29
C ALA A 528 -11.84 -4.61 40.66
N ALA A 529 -10.65 -5.12 40.32
CA ALA A 529 -9.38 -4.45 40.58
C ALA A 529 -9.25 -3.11 39.84
N ALA A 530 -9.84 -3.00 38.64
CA ALA A 530 -9.89 -1.75 37.88
C ALA A 530 -10.69 -0.65 38.58
N SER A 531 -11.61 -0.99 39.51
CA SER A 531 -12.33 0.00 40.31
C SER A 531 -11.45 0.68 41.36
N PHE A 532 -10.33 0.06 41.75
CA PHE A 532 -9.39 0.64 42.69
C PHE A 532 -8.43 1.59 41.95
N ALA A 533 -8.83 2.86 41.85
CA ALA A 533 -8.12 3.89 41.09
C ALA A 533 -6.60 4.00 41.34
N PRO A 534 -6.06 3.81 42.57
CA PRO A 534 -4.61 3.79 42.77
C PRO A 534 -3.92 2.65 42.01
N LEU A 535 -4.48 1.44 42.04
CA LEU A 535 -3.93 0.28 41.35
C LEU A 535 -4.07 0.42 39.83
N ALA A 536 -5.23 0.86 39.34
CA ALA A 536 -5.42 1.13 37.91
C ALA A 536 -4.42 2.18 37.38
N ARG A 537 -4.19 3.26 38.15
CA ARG A 537 -3.18 4.28 37.81
C ARG A 537 -1.75 3.74 37.86
N MET A 538 -1.43 2.90 38.85
CA MET A 538 -0.12 2.26 38.95
C MET A 538 0.14 1.38 37.73
N VAL A 539 -0.80 0.48 37.38
CA VAL A 539 -0.66 -0.40 36.22
C VAL A 539 -0.53 0.41 34.94
N ALA A 540 -1.39 1.42 34.73
CA ALA A 540 -1.35 2.26 33.54
C ALA A 540 -0.03 3.04 33.41
N ARG A 541 0.60 3.46 34.52
CA ARG A 541 1.94 4.08 34.50
C ARG A 541 3.04 3.07 34.20
N GLN A 542 2.98 1.88 34.79
CA GLN A 542 4.01 0.85 34.66
C GLN A 542 4.04 0.17 33.28
N THR A 543 2.96 0.28 32.52
CA THR A 543 2.87 -0.23 31.13
C THR A 543 3.32 0.77 30.07
N ARG A 544 3.59 2.02 30.44
CA ARG A 544 4.01 3.09 29.51
C ARG A 544 5.50 3.02 29.20
N LEU A 545 5.87 3.49 28.01
CA LEU A 545 7.27 3.47 27.55
C LEU A 545 8.13 4.63 28.11
N ALA A 546 7.49 5.68 28.62
CA ALA A 546 8.14 6.89 29.12
C ALA A 546 8.76 6.72 30.52
#